data_AF-A0A0Z8H1C3-F1
#
_entry.id   AF-A0A0Z8H1C3-F1
#
_cell.length_a   1.000
_cell.length_b   1.000
_cell.length_c   1.000
_cell.angle_alpha   90.00
_cell.angle_beta   90.00
_cell.angle_gamma   90.00
#
_symmetry.space_group_name_H-M   'P 1'
#
loop_
_entity.id
_entity.type
_entity.pdbx_description
1 polymer ?
#
loop_
_entity_poly.entity_id
_entity_poly.type
_entity_poly.pdbx_seq_one_letter_code
_entity_poly.pdbx_strand_id
1 'polypeptide(L)'
;MNLQVQFFQNDVIKAIKGGVYQISLQKVDGERCVLYIGESFSMLIRCAQHLYQLRKYPEYLGMTTETLRDQNLILMFEILELEEAMGIRRKKEKEYIKKYRPLLQSGLSDRMLPISRKKEAVANFLEI
;
A
#
# COMPACT_ATOMS: atom_id res chain seq x y z
N MET A 1 -1.14 3.06 -17.62
CA MET A 1 -0.32 3.09 -16.39
C MET A 1 0.96 2.38 -16.75
N ASN A 2 2.09 3.07 -16.60
CA ASN A 2 3.43 2.54 -16.91
C ASN A 2 4.30 2.39 -15.66
N LEU A 3 3.75 2.74 -14.49
CA LEU A 3 4.36 2.55 -13.18
C LEU A 3 4.77 1.09 -13.00
N GLN A 4 6.01 0.88 -12.53
CA GLN A 4 6.47 -0.45 -12.19
C GLN A 4 5.73 -0.96 -10.96
N VAL A 5 5.22 -2.20 -11.02
CA VAL A 5 4.52 -2.83 -9.90
C VAL A 5 5.24 -4.11 -9.49
N GLN A 6 5.63 -4.19 -8.24
CA GLN A 6 6.10 -5.42 -7.61
C GLN A 6 4.97 -6.00 -6.77
N PHE A 7 4.37 -7.08 -7.25
CA PHE A 7 3.16 -7.65 -6.67
C PHE A 7 3.45 -8.97 -5.98
N PHE A 8 3.70 -8.92 -4.67
CA PHE A 8 4.11 -10.05 -3.82
C PHE A 8 5.39 -10.79 -4.25
N GLN A 9 6.09 -10.34 -5.30
CA GLN A 9 7.31 -10.95 -5.82
C GLN A 9 7.20 -12.50 -5.89
N ASN A 10 8.04 -13.21 -5.14
CA ASN A 10 8.08 -14.68 -5.10
C ASN A 10 7.07 -15.32 -4.11
N ASP A 11 6.29 -14.49 -3.42
CA ASP A 11 5.37 -14.90 -2.35
C ASP A 11 3.89 -14.86 -2.77
N VAL A 12 3.59 -14.79 -4.07
CA VAL A 12 2.21 -14.77 -4.60
C VAL A 12 1.36 -15.93 -4.06
N ILE A 13 1.91 -17.13 -3.94
CA ILE A 13 1.19 -18.29 -3.39
C ILE A 13 0.87 -18.09 -1.90
N LYS A 14 1.77 -17.47 -1.14
CA LYS A 14 1.51 -17.13 0.27
C LYS A 14 0.45 -16.03 0.38
N ALA A 15 0.41 -15.10 -0.58
CA ALA A 15 -0.56 -14.01 -0.60
C ALA A 15 -2.02 -14.47 -0.79
N ILE A 16 -2.25 -15.71 -1.26
CA ILE A 16 -3.59 -16.30 -1.33
C ILE A 16 -4.22 -16.38 0.07
N LYS A 17 -3.39 -16.59 1.09
CA LYS A 17 -3.77 -16.81 2.49
C LYS A 17 -4.16 -15.53 3.23
N GLY A 18 -4.68 -15.72 4.44
CA GLY A 18 -4.98 -14.64 5.37
C GLY A 18 -3.72 -14.00 5.94
N GLY A 19 -3.71 -12.68 6.06
CA GLY A 19 -2.57 -11.97 6.64
C GLY A 19 -2.65 -10.46 6.57
N VAL A 20 -1.61 -9.83 7.09
CA VAL A 20 -1.39 -8.38 7.01
C VAL A 20 -0.46 -8.09 5.84
N TYR A 21 -0.84 -7.14 5.01
CA TYR A 21 -0.05 -6.68 3.87
C TYR A 21 0.24 -5.19 4.00
N GLN A 22 1.23 -4.75 3.24
CA GLN A 22 1.51 -3.34 3.05
C GLN A 22 1.60 -2.98 1.57
N ILE A 23 1.32 -1.71 1.29
CA ILE A 23 1.54 -1.06 0.01
C ILE A 23 2.58 0.03 0.24
N SER A 24 3.66 0.02 -0.53
CA SER A 24 4.74 1.00 -0.44
C SER A 24 5.06 1.61 -1.79
N LEU A 25 5.58 2.84 -1.76
CA LEU A 25 6.14 3.50 -2.93
C LEU A 25 7.64 3.67 -2.71
N GLN A 26 8.43 3.29 -3.70
CA GLN A 26 9.88 3.40 -3.68
C GLN A 26 10.37 4.20 -4.89
N LYS A 27 11.29 5.12 -4.65
CA LYS A 27 12.09 5.80 -5.66
C LYS A 27 13.27 4.90 -6.08
N VAL A 28 13.75 5.05 -7.31
CA VAL A 28 14.91 4.28 -7.82
C VAL A 28 16.20 4.49 -7.04
N ASP A 29 16.36 5.61 -6.34
CA ASP A 29 17.48 5.87 -5.43
C ASP A 29 17.41 5.04 -4.12
N GLY A 30 16.32 4.31 -3.93
CA GLY A 30 16.08 3.43 -2.79
C GLY A 30 15.19 4.02 -1.72
N GLU A 31 14.91 5.33 -1.73
CA GLU A 31 14.04 5.97 -0.75
C GLU A 31 12.61 5.41 -0.85
N ARG A 32 12.03 5.07 0.30
CA ARG A 32 10.80 4.30 0.35
C ARG A 32 9.88 4.80 1.46
N CYS A 33 8.59 4.91 1.15
CA CYS A 33 7.54 5.16 2.14
C CYS A 33 6.47 4.06 2.13
N VAL A 34 5.93 3.77 3.31
CA VAL A 34 4.75 2.89 3.45
C VAL A 34 3.51 3.75 3.23
N LEU A 35 2.72 3.44 2.21
CA LEU A 35 1.51 4.19 1.88
C LEU A 35 0.32 3.71 2.73
N TYR A 36 0.14 2.39 2.82
CA TYR A 36 -1.05 1.79 3.41
C TYR A 36 -0.72 0.41 3.98
N ILE A 37 -1.31 0.06 5.12
CA ILE A 37 -1.28 -1.29 5.70
C ILE A 37 -2.72 -1.76 5.89
N GLY A 38 -2.98 -3.01 5.52
CA GLY A 38 -4.30 -3.60 5.73
C GLY A 38 -4.24 -5.09 6.05
N GLU A 39 -5.35 -5.62 6.56
CA GLU A 39 -5.58 -7.05 6.70
C GLU A 39 -6.54 -7.61 5.66
N SER A 40 -6.39 -8.90 5.34
CA SER A 40 -7.42 -9.63 4.62
C SER A 40 -7.36 -11.12 4.89
N PHE A 41 -8.49 -11.80 4.67
CA PHE A 41 -8.53 -13.26 4.52
C PHE A 41 -7.85 -13.74 3.23
N SER A 42 -7.78 -12.89 2.20
CA SER A 42 -6.95 -13.14 1.01
C SER A 42 -6.26 -11.85 0.58
N MET A 43 -4.98 -11.73 0.91
CA MET A 43 -4.20 -10.53 0.61
C MET A 43 -4.08 -10.31 -0.90
N LEU A 44 -3.96 -11.39 -1.68
CA LEU A 44 -3.88 -11.34 -3.14
C LEU A 44 -5.07 -10.61 -3.76
N ILE A 45 -6.29 -11.03 -3.41
CA ILE A 45 -7.52 -10.42 -3.93
C ILE A 45 -7.61 -8.96 -3.49
N ARG A 46 -7.32 -8.68 -2.21
CA ARG A 46 -7.45 -7.33 -1.67
C ARG A 46 -6.45 -6.36 -2.30
N CYS A 47 -5.19 -6.77 -2.46
CA CYS A 47 -4.17 -5.97 -3.13
C CYS A 47 -4.45 -5.79 -4.63
N ALA A 48 -5.04 -6.78 -5.29
CA ALA A 48 -5.47 -6.64 -6.68
C ALA A 48 -6.60 -5.60 -6.82
N GLN A 49 -7.54 -5.57 -5.87
CA GLN A 49 -8.57 -4.53 -5.80
C GLN A 49 -7.96 -3.14 -5.64
N HIS A 50 -6.98 -2.98 -4.74
CA HIS A 50 -6.25 -1.71 -4.56
C HIS A 50 -5.58 -1.25 -5.86
N LEU A 51 -4.86 -2.16 -6.54
CA LEU A 51 -4.20 -1.86 -7.81
C LEU A 51 -5.20 -1.47 -8.90
N TYR A 52 -6.35 -2.14 -8.96
CA TYR A 52 -7.42 -1.81 -9.89
C TYR A 52 -8.03 -0.42 -9.60
N GLN A 53 -8.26 -0.09 -8.32
CA GLN A 53 -8.75 1.23 -7.94
C GLN A 53 -7.73 2.31 -8.29
N LEU A 54 -6.43 2.09 -8.05
CA LEU A 54 -5.37 3.02 -8.43
C LEU A 54 -5.35 3.28 -9.94
N ARG A 55 -5.47 2.22 -10.75
CA ARG A 55 -5.53 2.35 -12.22
C ARG A 55 -6.69 3.25 -12.66
N LYS A 56 -7.85 3.13 -12.00
CA LYS A 56 -9.07 3.88 -12.34
C LYS A 56 -9.04 5.31 -11.80
N TYR A 57 -8.50 5.49 -10.60
CA TYR A 57 -8.50 6.71 -9.82
C TYR A 57 -7.11 6.88 -9.16
N PRO A 58 -6.13 7.52 -9.81
CA PRO A 58 -4.79 7.69 -9.26
C PRO A 58 -4.79 8.31 -7.85
N GLU A 59 -5.71 9.25 -7.61
CA GLU A 59 -5.90 9.94 -6.34
C GLU A 59 -6.33 9.03 -5.18
N TYR A 60 -6.73 7.80 -5.49
CA TYR A 60 -7.01 6.76 -4.51
C TYR A 60 -5.82 6.55 -3.56
N LEU A 61 -4.59 6.51 -4.09
CA LEU A 61 -3.36 6.48 -3.30
C LEU A 61 -2.62 7.82 -3.32
N GLY A 62 -3.31 8.94 -3.53
CA GLY A 62 -2.70 10.28 -3.56
C GLY A 62 -1.83 10.56 -4.78
N MET A 63 -1.84 9.69 -5.79
CA MET A 63 -1.03 9.84 -6.99
C MET A 63 -1.75 10.66 -8.06
N THR A 64 -1.00 11.09 -9.08
CA THR A 64 -1.55 11.68 -10.31
C THR A 64 -1.32 10.77 -11.51
N THR A 65 -1.88 11.14 -12.66
CA THR A 65 -1.64 10.41 -13.93
C THR A 65 -0.16 10.45 -14.32
N GLU A 66 0.54 11.54 -13.98
CA GLU A 66 1.97 11.73 -14.19
C GLU A 66 2.78 10.78 -13.30
N THR A 67 2.45 10.70 -12.01
CA THR A 67 3.06 9.71 -11.09
C THR A 67 2.92 8.28 -11.62
N LEU A 68 1.76 7.93 -12.21
CA LEU A 68 1.51 6.61 -12.80
C LEU A 68 2.28 6.31 -14.11
N ARG A 69 2.97 7.31 -14.66
CA ARG A 69 3.83 7.18 -15.85
C ARG A 69 5.31 7.26 -15.51
N ASP A 70 5.65 7.62 -14.28
CA ASP A 70 7.03 7.73 -13.84
C ASP A 70 7.67 6.33 -13.71
N GLN A 71 8.75 6.13 -14.47
CA GLN A 71 9.52 4.88 -14.48
C GLN A 71 10.55 4.82 -13.35
N ASN A 72 10.75 5.93 -12.63
CA ASN A 72 11.62 6.01 -11.46
C ASN A 72 10.90 5.61 -10.16
N LEU A 73 9.63 5.18 -10.26
CA LEU A 73 8.81 4.79 -9.13
C LEU A 73 8.40 3.32 -9.23
N ILE A 74 8.45 2.65 -8.08
CA ILE A 74 8.05 1.26 -7.92
C ILE A 74 6.94 1.20 -6.86
N LEU A 75 5.78 0.71 -7.24
CA LEU A 75 4.69 0.39 -6.31
C LEU A 75 4.82 -1.06 -5.86
N MET A 76 4.96 -1.27 -4.56
CA MET A 76 5.20 -2.58 -3.97
C MET A 76 4.01 -3.03 -3.14
N PHE A 77 3.61 -4.28 -3.31
CA PHE A 77 2.65 -4.99 -2.46
C PHE A 77 3.36 -6.17 -1.82
N GLU A 78 3.41 -6.19 -0.49
CA GLU A 78 4.15 -7.23 0.25
C GLU A 78 3.34 -7.77 1.42
N ILE A 79 3.68 -8.99 1.82
CA ILE A 79 3.18 -9.62 3.03
C ILE A 79 4.03 -9.10 4.20
N LEU A 80 3.37 -8.54 5.21
CA LEU A 80 4.00 -8.26 6.50
C LEU A 80 3.95 -9.49 7.39
N GLU A 81 2.80 -10.16 7.42
CA GLU A 81 2.62 -11.34 8.25
C GLU A 81 1.49 -12.24 7.75
N LEU A 82 1.66 -13.55 7.87
CA LEU A 82 0.60 -14.54 7.65
C LEU A 82 -0.17 -14.77 8.95
N GLU A 83 -1.49 -14.61 8.91
CA GLU A 83 -2.37 -14.86 10.06
C GLU A 83 -3.81 -15.11 9.61
N GLU A 84 -4.30 -16.31 9.87
CA GLU A 84 -5.64 -16.75 9.45
C GLU A 84 -6.73 -16.29 10.43
N ALA A 85 -6.41 -16.23 11.73
CA ALA A 85 -7.36 -15.87 12.76
C ALA A 85 -7.66 -14.36 12.70
N MET A 86 -8.89 -14.01 12.30
CA MET A 86 -9.33 -12.63 12.10
C MET A 86 -9.03 -11.71 13.30
N GLY A 87 -9.28 -12.19 14.52
CA GLY A 87 -9.05 -11.39 15.73
C GLY A 87 -7.58 -11.04 15.93
N ILE A 88 -6.67 -11.99 15.67
CA ILE A 88 -5.22 -11.79 15.77
C ILE A 88 -4.76 -10.87 14.63
N ARG A 89 -5.21 -11.14 13.41
CA ARG A 89 -4.84 -10.37 12.21
C ARG A 89 -5.19 -8.88 12.34
N ARG A 90 -6.37 -8.55 12.84
CA ARG A 90 -6.79 -7.16 13.11
C ARG A 90 -5.96 -6.48 14.20
N LYS A 91 -5.53 -7.24 15.21
CA LYS A 91 -4.64 -6.71 16.25
C LYS A 91 -3.27 -6.37 15.64
N LYS A 92 -2.72 -7.28 14.85
CA LYS A 92 -1.43 -7.10 14.17
C LYS A 92 -1.42 -5.95 13.17
N GLU A 93 -2.48 -5.80 12.38
CA GLU A 93 -2.65 -4.65 11.49
C GLU A 93 -2.50 -3.32 12.27
N LYS A 94 -3.18 -3.17 13.40
CA LYS A 94 -3.08 -1.96 14.23
C LYS A 94 -1.67 -1.76 14.81
N GLU A 95 -0.99 -2.84 15.21
CA GLU A 95 0.40 -2.77 15.67
C GLU A 95 1.34 -2.28 14.55
N TYR A 96 1.19 -2.80 13.34
CA TYR A 96 1.98 -2.39 12.18
C TYR A 96 1.67 -0.96 11.73
N ILE A 97 0.40 -0.53 11.74
CA ILE A 97 0.02 0.85 11.45
C ILE A 97 0.68 1.82 12.45
N LYS A 98 0.67 1.49 13.75
CA LYS A 98 1.35 2.31 14.77
C LYS A 98 2.86 2.35 14.58
N LYS A 99 3.46 1.21 14.24
CA LYS A 99 4.91 1.06 14.05
C LYS A 99 5.42 1.81 12.83
N TYR A 100 4.80 1.59 11.67
CA TYR A 100 5.28 2.09 10.38
C TYR A 100 4.68 3.42 9.97
N ARG A 101 3.60 3.87 10.65
CA ARG A 101 2.89 5.13 10.40
C ARG A 101 2.62 5.37 8.91
N PRO A 102 1.80 4.53 8.26
CA PRO A 102 1.56 4.63 6.82
C PRO A 102 1.04 6.00 6.42
N LEU A 103 1.62 6.53 5.35
CA LEU A 103 1.47 7.92 4.90
C LEU A 103 0.02 8.31 4.61
N LEU A 104 -0.81 7.35 4.15
CA LEU A 104 -2.16 7.61 3.65
C LEU A 104 -3.26 7.21 4.63
N GLN A 105 -2.90 6.84 5.87
CA GLN A 105 -3.84 6.35 6.88
C GLN A 105 -3.89 7.28 8.10
N SER A 106 -4.98 7.16 8.87
CA SER A 106 -5.19 7.92 10.10
C SER A 106 -4.20 7.59 11.23
N GLY A 107 -3.46 6.47 11.12
CA GLY A 107 -2.52 5.99 12.14
C GLY A 107 -3.16 5.18 13.27
N LEU A 108 -4.49 5.08 13.33
CA LEU A 108 -5.21 4.32 14.37
C LEU A 108 -5.84 3.02 13.85
N SER A 109 -6.23 3.03 12.59
CA SER A 109 -6.82 1.90 11.87
C SER A 109 -6.49 2.01 10.40
N ASP A 110 -7.01 1.07 9.61
CA ASP A 110 -6.84 1.06 8.17
C ASP A 110 -7.52 2.23 7.42
N ARG A 111 -8.24 3.09 8.15
CA ARG A 111 -8.99 4.23 7.62
C ARG A 111 -8.04 5.21 6.92
N MET A 112 -8.28 5.40 5.63
CA MET A 112 -7.51 6.31 4.79
C MET A 112 -7.83 7.79 5.08
N LEU A 113 -6.85 8.64 4.81
CA LEU A 113 -6.99 10.10 4.82
C LEU A 113 -7.86 10.59 3.64
N PRO A 114 -8.43 11.81 3.74
CA PRO A 114 -9.09 12.48 2.62
C PRO A 114 -8.17 12.62 1.40
N ILE A 115 -8.75 12.66 0.20
CA ILE A 115 -7.99 12.72 -1.07
C ILE A 115 -6.99 13.88 -1.09
N SER A 116 -7.38 15.08 -0.65
CA SER A 116 -6.50 16.25 -0.62
C SER A 116 -5.23 15.99 0.20
N ARG A 117 -5.37 15.44 1.41
CA ARG A 117 -4.23 15.11 2.27
C ARG A 117 -3.37 13.99 1.72
N LYS A 118 -3.96 13.00 1.05
CA LYS A 118 -3.19 11.93 0.38
C LYS A 118 -2.32 12.49 -0.74
N LYS A 119 -2.88 13.40 -1.55
CA LYS A 119 -2.14 14.08 -2.63
C LYS A 119 -0.98 14.89 -2.08
N GLU A 120 -1.24 15.72 -1.06
CA GLU A 120 -0.22 16.51 -0.38
C GLU A 120 0.90 15.61 0.18
N ALA A 121 0.54 14.53 0.87
CA ALA A 121 1.53 13.64 1.48
C ALA A 121 2.41 12.94 0.44
N VAL A 122 1.84 12.47 -0.68
CA VAL A 122 2.61 11.85 -1.78
C VAL A 122 3.46 12.88 -2.50
N ALA A 123 2.93 14.08 -2.78
CA ALA A 123 3.68 15.17 -3.40
C ALA A 123 4.91 15.56 -2.56
N ASN A 124 4.72 15.70 -1.24
CA ASN A 124 5.83 15.97 -0.31
C ASN A 124 6.89 14.87 -0.31
N PHE A 125 6.49 13.60 -0.36
CA PHE A 125 7.44 12.48 -0.46
C PHE A 125 8.21 12.49 -1.79
N LEU A 126 7.52 12.82 -2.89
CA LEU A 126 8.10 12.86 -4.22
C LEU A 126 8.86 14.16 -4.52
N GLU A 127 8.75 15.16 -3.64
CA GLU A 127 9.34 16.50 -3.81
C GLU A 127 8.85 17.23 -5.07
N ILE A 128 7.53 17.13 -5.35
CA ILE A 128 6.86 17.72 -6.53
C ILE A 128 5.67 18.60 -6.18
#